data_AF-A0A8H4BJP7-F1
#
_entry.id   AF-A0A8H4BJP7-F1
#
_cell.length_a   1.000
_cell.length_b   1.000
_cell.length_c   1.000
_cell.angle_alpha   90.00
_cell.angle_beta   90.00
_cell.angle_gamma   90.00
#
_symmetry.space_group_name_H-M   'P 1'
#
loop_
_entity.id
_entity.type
_entity.pdbx_description
1 polymer ?
#
loop_
_entity_poly.entity_id
_entity_poly.type
_entity_poly.pdbx_seq_one_letter_code
_entity_poly.pdbx_strand_id
1 'polypeptide(L)'
;MCVAIYAMTLIYSLGISMTDAFGKFGANGWYHWTTEEQWAVTYAQNFMLLSFVWYLACISPSFLHRTSSLIEFIPFRNRIWIGAFFLSILLQFCFCAVSLAHGPFELSKIPWFVYFLGFAWPLVLMPVQELVKMHDNKEFTRFQKRSKLEFSTKLGMHSPL
;
A
#
# COMPACT_ATOMS: atom_id res chain seq x y z
N MET A 1 -0.90 -4.15 -7.88
CA MET A 1 -0.83 -2.80 -8.47
C MET A 1 0.56 -2.19 -8.48
N CYS A 2 1.33 -2.19 -7.39
CA CYS A 2 2.69 -1.61 -7.40
C CYS A 2 3.59 -2.17 -8.51
N VAL A 3 3.56 -3.49 -8.73
CA VAL A 3 4.30 -4.16 -9.83
C VAL A 3 3.79 -3.72 -11.21
N ALA A 4 2.49 -3.47 -11.36
CA ALA A 4 1.93 -2.98 -12.61
C ALA A 4 2.37 -1.53 -12.88
N ILE A 5 2.41 -0.68 -11.84
CA ILE A 5 2.93 0.68 -11.94
C ILE A 5 4.42 0.66 -12.29
N TYR A 6 5.20 -0.21 -11.66
CA TYR A 6 6.60 -0.44 -12.01
C TYR A 6 6.77 -0.82 -13.49
N ALA A 7 6.05 -1.84 -13.96
CA ALA A 7 6.15 -2.30 -15.34
C ALA A 7 5.74 -1.22 -16.35
N MET A 8 4.64 -0.50 -16.08
CA MET A 8 4.18 0.59 -16.93
C MET A 8 5.19 1.73 -16.97
N THR A 9 5.68 2.20 -15.82
CA THR A 9 6.67 3.29 -15.78
C THR A 9 7.98 2.92 -16.47
N LEU A 10 8.45 1.68 -16.35
CA LEU A 10 9.62 1.19 -17.06
C LEU A 10 9.40 1.19 -18.59
N ILE A 11 8.23 0.73 -19.04
CA ILE A 11 7.87 0.67 -20.45
C ILE A 11 7.78 2.07 -21.08
N TYR A 12 7.10 2.99 -20.40
CA TYR A 12 6.91 4.36 -20.92
C TYR A 12 8.18 5.22 -20.82
N SER A 13 9.05 4.99 -19.83
CA SER A 13 10.32 5.71 -19.74
C SER A 13 11.28 5.34 -20.87
N LEU A 14 11.31 4.07 -21.29
CA LEU A 14 12.18 3.58 -22.36
C LEU A 14 11.49 3.55 -23.74
N GLY A 15 10.17 3.67 -23.81
CA GLY A 15 9.40 3.56 -25.06
C GLY A 15 9.42 2.16 -25.68
N ILE A 16 9.61 1.12 -24.86
CA ILE A 16 9.81 -0.27 -25.30
C ILE A 16 8.48 -1.05 -25.30
N SER A 17 8.35 -2.10 -26.11
CA SER A 17 7.16 -2.97 -26.09
C SER A 17 7.09 -3.85 -24.82
N MET A 18 5.89 -4.26 -24.40
CA MET A 18 5.70 -5.16 -23.25
C MET A 18 6.52 -6.47 -23.37
N THR A 19 6.67 -7.01 -24.58
CA THR A 19 7.40 -8.26 -24.82
C THR A 19 8.91 -8.10 -24.64
N ASP A 20 9.45 -6.94 -25.01
CA ASP A 20 10.87 -6.67 -24.87
C ASP A 20 11.24 -6.34 -23.42
N ALA A 21 10.34 -5.69 -22.68
CA ALA A 21 10.53 -5.38 -21.25
C ALA A 21 10.66 -6.63 -20.35
N PHE A 22 9.93 -7.72 -20.66
CA PHE A 22 9.97 -8.96 -19.86
C PHE A 22 10.88 -10.06 -20.43
N GLY A 23 11.30 -9.95 -21.70
CA GLY A 23 12.05 -11.01 -22.38
C GLY A 23 13.44 -10.64 -22.90
N LYS A 24 13.70 -9.36 -23.20
CA LYS A 24 14.95 -8.90 -23.84
C LYS A 24 15.63 -7.74 -23.12
N PHE A 25 15.12 -7.34 -21.97
CA PHE A 25 15.67 -6.23 -21.20
C PHE A 25 17.11 -6.54 -20.75
N GLY A 26 18.07 -5.70 -21.15
CA GLY A 26 19.49 -5.94 -20.89
C GLY A 26 20.04 -7.15 -21.63
N ALA A 27 20.04 -7.12 -22.97
CA ALA A 27 20.53 -8.20 -23.83
C ALA A 27 21.97 -8.66 -23.50
N ASN A 28 22.79 -7.77 -22.95
CA ASN A 28 24.19 -8.05 -22.55
C ASN A 28 24.34 -8.46 -21.08
N GLY A 29 23.24 -8.70 -20.36
CA GLY A 29 23.21 -9.02 -18.93
C GLY A 29 23.13 -7.80 -18.01
N TRP A 30 22.75 -8.02 -16.74
CA TRP A 30 22.50 -6.94 -15.76
C TRP A 30 23.72 -6.02 -15.53
N TYR A 31 24.93 -6.57 -15.53
CA TYR A 31 26.15 -5.78 -15.31
C TYR A 31 26.49 -4.81 -16.45
N HIS A 32 25.90 -4.95 -17.63
CA HIS A 32 26.20 -4.16 -18.83
C HIS A 32 25.03 -3.26 -19.26
N TRP A 33 24.16 -2.89 -18.34
CA TRP A 33 23.09 -1.94 -18.63
C TRP A 33 23.63 -0.56 -18.99
N THR A 34 23.03 0.02 -20.02
CA THR A 34 23.27 1.41 -20.40
C THR A 34 22.81 2.34 -19.30
N THR A 35 23.39 3.55 -19.25
CA THR A 35 23.00 4.58 -18.28
C THR A 35 21.50 4.90 -18.36
N GLU A 36 20.92 4.89 -19.57
CA GLU A 36 19.48 5.11 -19.79
C GLU A 36 18.62 4.00 -19.18
N GLU A 37 18.98 2.73 -19.35
CA GLU A 37 18.27 1.59 -18.75
C GLU A 37 18.34 1.63 -17.22
N GLN A 38 19.50 1.98 -16.66
CA GLN A 38 19.67 2.12 -15.20
C GLN A 38 18.80 3.24 -14.62
N TRP A 39 18.75 4.38 -15.30
CA TRP A 39 17.88 5.48 -14.90
C TRP A 39 16.40 5.11 -15.05
N ALA A 40 16.00 4.44 -16.13
CA ALA A 40 14.62 4.00 -16.32
C ALA A 40 14.13 3.07 -15.20
N VAL A 41 14.97 2.11 -14.79
CA VAL A 41 14.70 1.24 -13.64
C VAL A 41 14.59 2.07 -12.36
N THR A 42 15.48 3.03 -12.14
CA THR A 42 15.45 3.92 -10.96
C THR A 42 14.16 4.74 -10.89
N TYR A 43 13.69 5.26 -12.02
CA TYR A 43 12.39 5.94 -12.10
C TYR A 43 11.26 4.98 -11.76
N ALA A 44 11.22 3.80 -12.39
CA ALA A 44 10.17 2.81 -12.14
C ALA A 44 10.12 2.38 -10.66
N GLN A 45 11.27 2.18 -10.03
CA GLN A 45 11.38 1.87 -8.60
C GLN A 45 10.82 3.00 -7.73
N ASN A 46 11.19 4.26 -7.99
CA ASN A 46 10.69 5.40 -7.21
C ASN A 46 9.16 5.55 -7.33
N PHE A 47 8.59 5.39 -8.52
CA PHE A 47 7.14 5.41 -8.71
C PHE A 47 6.41 4.27 -8.01
N MET A 48 7.00 3.07 -8.06
CA MET A 48 6.50 1.91 -7.31
C MET A 48 6.53 2.18 -5.80
N LEU A 49 7.62 2.71 -5.27
CA LEU A 49 7.80 3.01 -3.85
C LEU A 49 6.83 4.10 -3.38
N LEU A 50 6.66 5.17 -4.16
CA LEU A 50 5.70 6.24 -3.84
C LEU A 50 4.28 5.68 -3.75
N SER A 51 3.88 4.85 -4.72
CA SER A 51 2.57 4.19 -4.71
C SER A 51 2.43 3.22 -3.55
N PHE A 52 3.49 2.47 -3.22
CA PHE A 52 3.49 1.53 -2.11
C PHE A 52 3.32 2.23 -0.76
N VAL A 53 4.07 3.31 -0.50
CA VAL A 53 3.93 4.11 0.72
C VAL A 53 2.53 4.73 0.80
N TRP A 54 2.00 5.24 -0.31
CA TRP A 54 0.62 5.74 -0.37
C TRP A 54 -0.38 4.66 0.05
N TYR A 55 -0.25 3.44 -0.47
CA TYR A 55 -1.15 2.33 -0.13
C TYR A 55 -1.05 1.93 1.34
N LEU A 56 0.17 1.82 1.87
CA LEU A 56 0.38 1.51 3.27
C LEU A 56 -0.17 2.61 4.18
N ALA A 57 0.04 3.87 3.83
CA ALA A 57 -0.48 5.02 4.56
C ALA A 57 -2.02 4.99 4.59
N CYS A 58 -2.68 4.71 3.46
CA CYS A 58 -4.13 4.56 3.39
C CYS A 58 -4.66 3.37 4.20
N ILE A 59 -3.96 2.23 4.23
CA ILE A 59 -4.36 1.04 5.01
C ILE A 59 -4.07 1.21 6.50
N SER A 60 -3.10 2.03 6.88
CA SER A 60 -2.65 2.21 8.27
C SER A 60 -3.73 2.49 9.32
N PRO A 61 -4.80 3.29 9.09
CA PRO A 61 -5.81 3.52 10.11
C PRO A 61 -6.61 2.24 10.41
N SER A 62 -6.68 1.29 9.47
CA SER A 62 -7.32 -0.01 9.68
C SER A 62 -6.64 -0.81 10.78
N PHE A 63 -5.36 -0.58 11.05
CA PHE A 63 -4.60 -1.27 12.10
C PHE A 63 -4.72 -0.60 13.48
N LEU A 64 -5.29 0.61 13.58
CA LEU A 64 -5.43 1.31 14.86
C LEU A 64 -6.37 0.57 15.81
N HIS A 65 -7.40 -0.08 15.26
CA HIS A 65 -8.33 -0.93 15.99
C HIS A 65 -8.47 -2.27 15.28
N ARG A 66 -8.28 -3.37 16.04
CA ARG A 66 -8.35 -4.73 15.51
C ARG A 66 -9.75 -5.08 14.98
N THR A 67 -10.80 -4.83 15.77
CA THR A 67 -12.17 -5.31 15.49
C THR A 67 -13.16 -4.19 15.19
N SER A 68 -12.87 -2.94 15.57
CA SER A 68 -13.75 -1.82 15.30
C SER A 68 -13.62 -1.34 13.85
N SER A 69 -14.78 -1.01 13.27
CA SER A 69 -14.91 -0.44 11.93
C SER A 69 -14.31 0.98 11.88
N LEU A 70 -13.82 1.38 10.72
CA LEU A 70 -13.36 2.77 10.49
C LEU A 70 -14.52 3.76 10.42
N ILE A 71 -15.73 3.26 10.20
CA ILE A 71 -16.96 4.06 10.17
C ILE A 71 -17.37 4.48 11.60
N GLU A 72 -17.21 3.57 12.57
CA GLU A 72 -17.53 3.83 13.98
C GLU A 72 -16.43 4.63 14.68
N PHE A 73 -15.17 4.43 14.31
CA PHE A 73 -14.05 5.20 14.81
C PHE A 73 -13.37 6.00 13.70
N ILE A 74 -13.67 7.31 13.66
CA ILE A 74 -13.04 8.23 12.72
C ILE A 74 -11.53 8.33 13.04
N PRO A 75 -10.63 7.94 12.12
CA PRO A 75 -9.18 7.94 12.37
C PRO A 75 -8.62 9.34 12.63
N PHE A 76 -9.32 10.39 12.19
CA PHE A 76 -8.95 11.78 12.42
C PHE A 76 -8.96 12.23 13.89
N ARG A 77 -9.49 11.42 14.81
CA ARG A 77 -9.41 11.71 16.24
C ARG A 77 -7.98 11.59 16.78
N ASN A 78 -7.14 10.76 16.16
CA ASN A 78 -5.77 10.53 16.60
C ASN A 78 -4.79 11.49 15.90
N ARG A 79 -4.44 12.59 16.58
CA ARG A 79 -3.50 13.61 16.07
C ARG A 79 -2.10 13.06 15.77
N ILE A 80 -1.63 12.06 16.54
CA ILE A 80 -0.31 11.45 16.33
C ILE A 80 -0.31 10.65 15.02
N TRP A 81 -1.37 9.90 14.76
CA TRP A 81 -1.52 9.15 13.51
C TRP A 81 -1.60 10.08 12.29
N ILE A 82 -2.35 11.19 12.39
CA ILE A 82 -2.38 12.21 11.33
C ILE A 82 -0.97 12.75 11.05
N GLY A 83 -0.23 13.10 12.11
CA GLY A 83 1.15 13.57 11.97
C GLY A 83 2.05 12.55 11.30
N ALA A 84 1.98 11.27 11.71
CA ALA A 84 2.73 10.19 11.11
C ALA A 84 2.37 9.97 9.63
N PHE A 85 1.08 10.01 9.27
CA PHE A 85 0.60 9.88 7.90
C PHE A 85 1.21 10.95 6.98
N PHE A 86 1.10 12.22 7.35
CA PHE A 86 1.66 13.31 6.56
C PHE A 86 3.19 13.26 6.52
N LEU A 87 3.84 12.95 7.65
CA LEU A 87 5.28 12.82 7.72
C LEU A 87 5.80 11.72 6.78
N SER A 88 5.18 10.54 6.78
CA SER A 88 5.57 9.44 5.89
C SER A 88 5.44 9.80 4.41
N ILE A 89 4.38 10.49 4.01
CA ILE A 89 4.18 10.95 2.62
C ILE A 89 5.21 12.02 2.26
N LEU A 90 5.45 12.99 3.14
CA LEU A 90 6.43 14.05 2.92
C LEU A 90 7.85 13.48 2.76
N LEU A 91 8.26 12.57 3.65
CA LEU A 91 9.57 11.91 3.53
C LEU A 91 9.70 11.15 2.22
N GLN A 92 8.65 10.42 1.81
CA GLN A 92 8.68 9.68 0.55
C GLN A 92 8.77 10.63 -0.66
N PHE A 93 8.09 11.77 -0.61
CA PHE A 93 8.17 12.77 -1.67
C PHE A 93 9.57 13.40 -1.74
N CYS A 94 10.16 13.75 -0.59
CA CYS A 94 11.54 14.23 -0.52
C CYS A 94 12.54 13.19 -1.05
N PHE A 95 12.38 11.92 -0.68
CA PHE A 95 13.21 10.83 -1.18
C PHE A 95 13.14 10.71 -2.71
N CYS A 96 11.91 10.71 -3.25
CA CYS A 96 11.68 10.66 -4.70
C CYS A 96 12.31 11.88 -5.41
N ALA A 97 12.12 13.08 -4.86
CA ALA A 97 12.68 14.32 -5.43
C ALA A 97 14.21 14.30 -5.46
N VAL A 98 14.86 13.88 -4.37
CA VAL A 98 16.33 13.75 -4.31
C VAL A 98 16.83 12.67 -5.26
N SER A 99 16.13 11.52 -5.33
CA SER A 99 16.51 10.42 -6.20
C SER A 99 16.37 10.75 -7.68
N LEU A 100 15.43 11.62 -8.06
CA LEU A 100 15.16 11.99 -9.46
C LEU A 100 15.79 13.34 -9.85
N ALA A 101 16.39 14.08 -8.92
CA ALA A 101 16.91 15.44 -9.17
C ALA A 101 17.92 15.53 -10.33
N HIS A 102 18.70 14.46 -10.55
CA HIS A 102 19.72 14.38 -11.60
C HIS A 102 19.29 13.49 -12.79
N GLY A 103 18.01 13.11 -12.84
CA GLY A 103 17.52 12.15 -13.82
C GLY A 103 17.40 12.76 -15.22
N PRO A 104 17.80 12.03 -16.28
CA PRO A 104 17.74 12.51 -17.67
C PRO A 104 16.33 12.46 -18.27
N PHE A 105 15.37 11.84 -17.57
CA PHE A 105 14.01 11.64 -18.09
C PHE A 105 13.05 12.73 -17.61
N GLU A 106 12.39 13.38 -18.57
CA GLU A 106 11.29 14.29 -18.28
C GLU A 106 10.07 13.51 -17.76
N LEU A 107 9.51 13.96 -16.63
CA LEU A 107 8.30 13.39 -16.04
C LEU A 107 7.08 13.42 -16.99
N SER A 108 7.09 14.31 -17.99
CA SER A 108 6.07 14.41 -19.04
C SER A 108 5.96 13.18 -19.94
N LYS A 109 6.99 12.31 -19.99
CA LYS A 109 6.93 11.04 -20.74
C LYS A 109 6.02 10.01 -20.07
N ILE A 110 5.77 10.15 -18.77
CA ILE A 110 4.93 9.21 -18.03
C ILE A 110 3.47 9.60 -18.24
N PRO A 111 2.63 8.70 -18.77
CA PRO A 111 1.26 9.05 -19.09
C PRO A 111 0.42 9.25 -17.82
N TRP A 112 -0.57 10.16 -17.88
CA TRP A 112 -1.36 10.56 -16.71
C TRP A 112 -2.02 9.35 -16.02
N PHE A 113 -2.39 8.32 -16.79
CA PHE A 113 -3.16 7.20 -16.26
C PHE A 113 -2.38 6.39 -15.22
N VAL A 114 -1.04 6.42 -15.26
CA VAL A 114 -0.20 5.76 -14.25
C VAL A 114 -0.36 6.45 -12.90
N TYR A 115 -0.36 7.78 -12.89
CA TYR A 115 -0.63 8.58 -11.68
C TYR A 115 -2.05 8.36 -11.18
N PHE A 116 -3.03 8.34 -12.09
CA PHE A 116 -4.42 8.09 -11.75
C PHE A 116 -4.61 6.70 -11.12
N LEU A 117 -4.03 5.65 -11.71
CA LEU A 117 -4.09 4.29 -11.18
C LEU A 117 -3.39 4.19 -9.82
N GLY A 118 -2.23 4.86 -9.70
CA GLY A 118 -1.50 5.03 -8.45
C GLY A 118 -2.38 5.64 -7.36
N PHE A 119 -3.10 6.71 -7.65
CA PHE A 119 -3.91 7.42 -6.66
C PHE A 119 -5.27 6.74 -6.37
N ALA A 120 -5.90 6.14 -7.38
CA ALA A 120 -7.25 5.59 -7.28
C ALA A 120 -7.31 4.22 -6.61
N TRP A 121 -6.21 3.44 -6.62
CA TRP A 121 -6.23 2.07 -6.10
C TRP A 121 -6.64 1.93 -4.62
N PRO A 122 -6.26 2.82 -3.70
CA PRO A 122 -6.72 2.77 -2.31
C PRO A 122 -8.24 2.89 -2.15
N LEU A 123 -8.94 3.51 -3.10
CA LEU A 123 -10.40 3.56 -3.09
C LEU A 123 -11.04 2.18 -3.22
N VAL A 124 -10.34 1.22 -3.84
CA VAL A 124 -10.77 -0.17 -3.92
C VAL A 124 -10.26 -0.97 -2.72
N LEU A 125 -9.03 -0.73 -2.28
CA LEU A 125 -8.44 -1.43 -1.13
C LEU A 125 -9.18 -1.15 0.18
N MET A 126 -9.59 0.10 0.42
CA MET A 126 -10.25 0.50 1.67
C MET A 126 -11.57 -0.25 1.92
N PRO A 127 -12.52 -0.32 0.97
CA PRO A 127 -13.72 -1.14 1.12
C PRO A 127 -13.43 -2.62 1.35
N VAL A 128 -12.48 -3.20 0.62
CA VAL A 128 -12.10 -4.62 0.79
C VAL A 128 -11.58 -4.87 2.20
N GLN A 129 -10.74 -3.98 2.71
CA GLN A 129 -10.22 -4.07 4.07
C GLN A 129 -11.35 -3.98 5.11
N GLU A 130 -12.30 -3.07 4.91
CA GLU A 130 -13.43 -2.90 5.83
C GLU A 130 -14.37 -4.11 5.82
N LEU A 131 -14.63 -4.73 4.66
CA LEU A 131 -15.41 -5.95 4.55
C LEU A 131 -14.77 -7.11 5.33
N VAL A 132 -13.45 -7.27 5.24
CA VAL A 132 -12.72 -8.28 6.00
C VAL A 132 -12.82 -8.00 7.50
N LYS A 133 -12.67 -6.74 7.94
CA LYS A 133 -12.81 -6.37 9.35
C LYS A 133 -14.22 -6.59 9.89
N MET A 134 -15.25 -6.30 9.09
CA MET A 134 -16.64 -6.57 9.46
C MET A 134 -16.89 -8.06 9.68
N HIS A 135 -16.32 -8.91 8.84
CA HIS A 135 -16.39 -10.35 9.01
C HIS A 135 -15.69 -10.80 10.30
N ASP A 136 -14.47 -10.33 10.56
CA ASP A 136 -13.70 -10.67 11.76
C ASP A 136 -14.41 -10.22 13.05
N ASN A 137 -15.00 -9.02 13.07
CA ASN A 137 -15.74 -8.51 14.23
C ASN A 137 -16.96 -9.38 14.57
N LYS A 138 -17.65 -9.90 13.56
CA LYS A 138 -18.80 -10.80 13.74
C LYS A 138 -18.38 -12.12 14.41
N GLU A 139 -17.27 -12.70 13.96
CA GLU A 139 -16.73 -13.94 14.54
C GLU A 139 -16.18 -13.70 15.95
N PHE A 140 -15.50 -12.58 16.18
CA PHE A 140 -15.02 -12.19 17.51
C PHE A 140 -16.17 -12.05 18.52
N THR A 141 -17.27 -11.41 18.13
CA THR A 141 -18.46 -11.26 18.98
C THR A 141 -19.09 -12.61 19.33
N ARG A 142 -19.12 -13.55 18.37
CA ARG A 142 -19.62 -14.92 18.60
C ARG A 142 -18.72 -15.67 19.59
N PHE A 143 -17.41 -15.56 19.43
CA PHE A 143 -16.43 -16.15 20.33
C PHE A 143 -16.61 -15.59 21.76
N GLN A 144 -16.67 -14.28 21.92
CA GLN A 144 -16.82 -13.64 23.22
C GLN A 144 -18.13 -14.04 23.93
N LYS A 145 -19.24 -14.17 23.18
CA LYS A 145 -20.52 -14.67 23.72
C LYS A 145 -20.39 -16.12 24.20
N ARG A 146 -19.75 -16.98 23.42
CA ARG A 146 -19.51 -18.39 23.79
C ARG A 146 -18.63 -18.51 25.03
N SER A 147 -17.50 -17.79 25.08
CA SER A 147 -16.61 -17.79 26.25
C SER A 147 -17.31 -17.28 27.50
N LYS A 148 -18.18 -16.27 27.39
CA LYS A 148 -18.98 -15.79 28.52
C LYS A 148 -19.96 -16.87 29.04
N LEU A 149 -20.64 -17.58 28.14
CA LEU A 149 -21.54 -18.68 28.51
C LEU A 149 -20.79 -19.82 29.22
N GLU A 150 -19.65 -20.24 28.68
CA GLU A 150 -18.81 -21.29 29.27
C GLU A 150 -18.25 -20.87 30.65
N PHE A 151 -17.92 -19.59 30.82
CA PHE A 151 -17.51 -19.07 32.13
C PHE A 151 -18.65 -19.10 33.15
N SER A 152 -19.84 -18.62 32.77
CA SER A 152 -21.01 -18.60 33.65
C SER A 152 -21.47 -20.00 34.05
N THR A 153 -21.45 -20.98 33.14
CA THR A 153 -21.82 -22.36 33.46
C THR A 153 -20.78 -23.03 34.37
N LYS A 154 -19.48 -22.79 34.16
CA LYS A 154 -18.43 -23.29 35.06
C LYS A 154 -18.50 -22.67 36.45
N LEU A 155 -18.78 -21.36 36.56
CA LEU A 155 -18.98 -20.72 37.87
C LEU A 155 -20.22 -21.27 38.58
N GLY A 156 -21.33 -21.44 37.86
CA GLY A 156 -22.58 -21.98 38.42
C GLY A 156 -22.47 -23.44 38.87
N MET A 157 -21.57 -24.23 38.27
CA MET A 157 -21.28 -25.60 38.71
C MET A 157 -20.38 -25.68 39.96
N HIS A 158 -19.64 -24.61 40.28
CA HIS A 158 -18.66 -24.59 41.37
C HIS A 158 -18.99 -23.56 42.47
N SER A 159 -20.16 -22.94 42.43
CA SER A 159 -20.63 -22.09 43.54
C SER A 159 -20.96 -22.96 44.75
N PRO A 160 -20.32 -22.75 45.93
CA PRO A 160 -20.69 -23.46 47.14
C PRO A 160 -22.13 -23.11 47.54
N LEU A 161 -22.89 -24.14 47.92
CA LEU A 161 -24.24 -24.00 48.48
C LEU A 161 -24.21 -23.27 49.82
#